data_AF-A0A0Q9AL76-F1
#
_entry.id   AF-A0A0Q9AL76-F1
#
_cell.length_a   1.000
_cell.length_b   1.000
_cell.length_c   1.000
_cell.angle_alpha   90.00
_cell.angle_beta   90.00
_cell.angle_gamma   90.00
#
_symmetry.space_group_name_H-M   'P 1'
#
loop_
_entity.id
_entity.type
_entity.pdbx_description
1 polymer ?
#
loop_
_entity_poly.entity_id
_entity_poly.type
_entity_poly.pdbx_seq_one_letter_code
_entity_poly.pdbx_strand_id
1 'polypeptide(L)'
;MSTTTTTKLALPAALPTSGPLAIINKMVTGFFNAVLGPVIGSSPTTPSGQSPFAWALLAFVRRGFLNKSPVITSVQIGEQSATGVITGNIDAVDPDELGKTVQIRSSVYAGAAVPTDCGCAPEPGLIGLSFTNPAILGGAPGDNWHAPAAVDNTCAYLNPEDYSVAFYRGTETGEVTIDGLGTGVVALRFEGTLLEGGASEQSFATLVPELGTGDLRGVTGTVTSVSSFNPDGSLNGVLTGTVVRPEVRYIVVGSPTHGTVTVDELTGSFTYTPDSEFAAQGGTDSFKVVATDNRLNLLKLFTPHNGDPVKTINLNVVGTVV
;
A
#
# COMPACT_ATOMS: atom_id res chain seq x y z
N MET A 1 78.79 20.84 15.24
CA MET A 1 77.88 19.72 15.57
C MET A 1 76.64 19.86 14.68
N SER A 2 76.26 18.74 14.08
CA SER A 2 75.58 18.61 12.80
C SER A 2 74.15 19.17 12.73
N THR A 3 73.87 19.82 11.60
CA THR A 3 72.54 20.01 11.00
C THR A 3 72.02 18.68 10.45
N THR A 4 70.87 18.23 10.92
CA THR A 4 70.18 17.04 10.39
C THR A 4 69.07 17.48 9.44
N THR A 5 69.19 17.04 8.19
CA THR A 5 68.26 17.24 7.07
C THR A 5 67.01 16.38 7.25
N THR A 6 65.81 16.97 7.13
CA THR A 6 64.54 16.23 7.03
C THR A 6 64.12 16.16 5.56
N THR A 7 64.05 14.95 5.01
CA THR A 7 63.60 14.65 3.65
C THR A 7 62.10 14.87 3.52
N LYS A 8 61.66 15.76 2.62
CA LYS A 8 60.23 15.99 2.32
C LYS A 8 59.75 14.97 1.27
N LEU A 9 58.76 14.15 1.63
CA LEU A 9 58.07 13.24 0.71
C LEU A 9 57.27 14.07 -0.34
N ALA A 10 57.40 13.73 -1.61
CA ALA A 10 56.66 14.36 -2.70
C ALA A 10 55.18 13.92 -2.69
N LEU A 11 54.23 14.85 -2.87
CA LEU A 11 52.82 14.53 -3.10
C LEU A 11 52.61 13.99 -4.53
N PRO A 12 51.65 13.06 -4.75
CA PRO A 12 51.29 12.61 -6.08
C PRO A 12 50.63 13.73 -6.90
N ALA A 13 50.86 13.71 -8.22
CA ALA A 13 50.42 14.73 -9.17
C ALA A 13 48.89 14.94 -9.16
N ALA A 14 48.47 16.21 -9.29
CA ALA A 14 47.07 16.57 -9.46
C ALA A 14 46.49 15.96 -10.75
N LEU A 15 45.28 15.40 -10.66
CA LEU A 15 44.55 14.82 -11.80
C LEU A 15 44.01 15.93 -12.73
N PRO A 16 43.90 15.67 -14.05
CA PRO A 16 43.55 16.67 -15.06
C PRO A 16 42.09 17.15 -14.97
N THR A 17 41.88 18.44 -15.25
CA THR A 17 40.61 19.18 -15.05
C THR A 17 39.65 19.17 -16.25
N SER A 18 39.87 18.31 -17.25
CA SER A 18 39.00 18.20 -18.42
C SER A 18 38.89 16.76 -18.89
N GLY A 19 37.66 16.21 -18.83
CA GLY A 19 37.31 14.87 -19.25
C GLY A 19 36.00 14.38 -18.58
N PRO A 20 35.43 13.24 -19.02
CA PRO A 20 34.18 12.70 -18.51
C PRO A 20 34.19 12.48 -16.99
N LEU A 21 35.34 12.06 -16.45
CA LEU A 21 35.58 11.88 -15.01
C LEU A 21 35.49 13.19 -14.22
N ALA A 22 35.90 14.33 -14.79
CA ALA A 22 35.80 15.63 -14.14
C ALA A 22 34.36 16.17 -14.11
N ILE A 23 33.55 15.82 -15.13
CA ILE A 23 32.12 16.14 -15.19
C ILE A 23 31.35 15.30 -14.16
N ILE A 24 31.65 14.00 -14.06
CA ILE A 24 31.09 13.12 -13.01
C ILE A 24 31.44 13.68 -11.62
N ASN A 25 32.70 14.05 -11.39
CA ASN A 25 33.12 14.58 -10.09
C ASN A 25 32.43 15.92 -9.76
N LYS A 26 32.23 16.80 -10.75
CA LYS A 26 31.48 18.07 -10.58
C LYS A 26 29.98 17.84 -10.33
N MET A 27 29.35 16.89 -11.02
CA MET A 27 27.95 16.52 -10.75
C MET A 27 27.79 15.95 -9.34
N VAL A 28 28.69 15.04 -8.93
CA VAL A 28 28.70 14.46 -7.59
C VAL A 28 28.88 15.55 -6.53
N THR A 29 29.89 16.41 -6.67
CA THR A 29 30.19 17.44 -5.66
C THR A 29 29.14 18.57 -5.63
N GLY A 30 28.58 18.95 -6.78
CA GLY A 30 27.49 19.94 -6.87
C GLY A 30 26.16 19.41 -6.31
N PHE A 31 25.87 18.13 -6.53
CA PHE A 31 24.73 17.43 -5.93
C PHE A 31 24.83 17.35 -4.41
N PHE A 32 26.01 17.00 -3.87
CA PHE A 32 26.24 16.95 -2.42
C PHE A 32 25.87 18.28 -1.72
N ASN A 33 26.23 19.42 -2.31
CA ASN A 33 25.92 20.73 -1.72
C ASN A 33 24.44 21.15 -1.89
N ALA A 34 23.76 20.72 -2.95
CA ALA A 34 22.36 21.04 -3.20
C ALA A 34 21.39 20.19 -2.35
N VAL A 35 21.77 18.97 -2.01
CA VAL A 35 20.94 17.98 -1.32
C VAL A 35 21.01 18.13 0.21
N LEU A 36 22.11 18.65 0.75
CA LEU A 36 22.33 18.81 2.19
C LEU A 36 21.77 20.12 2.77
N GLY A 37 21.17 20.99 1.96
CA GLY A 37 20.60 22.27 2.38
C GLY A 37 19.32 22.20 3.22
N PRO A 38 18.32 21.33 2.89
CA PRO A 38 17.01 21.40 3.54
C PRO A 38 16.59 20.16 4.35
N VAL A 39 17.52 19.42 4.99
CA VAL A 39 17.16 18.27 5.85
C VAL A 39 16.86 18.73 7.29
N ILE A 40 15.71 19.38 7.48
CA ILE A 40 15.11 19.63 8.81
C ILE A 40 13.71 19.03 8.80
N GLY A 41 13.56 17.79 9.27
CA GLY A 41 12.25 17.18 9.49
C GLY A 41 12.26 15.65 9.43
N SER A 42 12.11 15.02 10.59
CA SER A 42 11.92 13.58 10.82
C SER A 42 13.03 12.63 10.35
N SER A 43 14.03 12.42 11.21
CA SER A 43 15.02 11.34 11.06
C SER A 43 14.55 10.03 11.71
N PRO A 44 14.84 8.87 11.12
CA PRO A 44 14.57 7.56 11.74
C PRO A 44 15.39 7.36 13.02
N THR A 45 14.82 6.63 13.98
CA THR A 45 15.44 6.33 15.28
C THR A 45 16.80 5.64 15.11
N THR A 46 17.84 6.25 15.68
CA THR A 46 19.24 5.81 15.61
C THR A 46 19.50 4.73 16.66
N PRO A 47 20.27 3.65 16.35
CA PRO A 47 20.76 2.72 17.38
C PRO A 47 21.55 3.44 18.48
N SER A 48 21.43 2.97 19.72
CA SER A 48 22.15 3.58 20.85
C SER A 48 23.67 3.59 20.60
N GLY A 49 24.29 4.76 20.78
CA GLY A 49 25.74 4.96 20.61
C GLY A 49 26.19 5.42 19.21
N GLN A 50 25.28 5.64 18.25
CA GLN A 50 25.63 6.22 16.94
C GLN A 50 25.13 7.67 16.81
N SER A 51 25.86 8.48 16.03
CA SER A 51 25.46 9.86 15.74
C SER A 51 24.18 9.87 14.89
N PRO A 52 23.11 10.55 15.33
CA PRO A 52 21.87 10.65 14.55
C PRO A 52 22.07 11.18 13.13
N PHE A 53 23.03 12.10 12.95
CA PHE A 53 23.38 12.64 11.64
C PHE A 53 24.11 11.64 10.76
N ALA A 54 25.05 10.88 11.32
CA ALA A 54 25.75 9.84 10.57
C ALA A 54 24.79 8.71 10.16
N TRP A 55 23.83 8.39 11.04
CA TRP A 55 22.79 7.41 10.76
C TRP A 55 21.79 7.90 9.72
N ALA A 56 21.33 9.15 9.82
CA ALA A 56 20.46 9.78 8.83
C ALA A 56 21.16 9.87 7.45
N LEU A 57 22.45 10.25 7.41
CA LEU A 57 23.24 10.27 6.18
C LEU A 57 23.43 8.87 5.59
N LEU A 58 23.72 7.86 6.42
CA LEU A 58 23.84 6.48 5.97
C LEU A 58 22.49 5.94 5.45
N ALA A 59 21.38 6.27 6.13
CA ALA A 59 20.04 5.92 5.68
C ALA A 59 19.69 6.60 4.35
N PHE A 60 20.05 7.88 4.18
CA PHE A 60 19.90 8.61 2.93
C PHE A 60 20.74 8.00 1.80
N VAL A 61 22.00 7.66 2.05
CA VAL A 61 22.86 7.00 1.04
C VAL A 61 22.28 5.63 0.67
N ARG A 62 21.77 4.85 1.62
CA ARG A 62 21.13 3.56 1.32
C ARG A 62 19.87 3.74 0.47
N ARG A 63 18.95 4.62 0.88
CA ARG A 63 17.66 4.82 0.19
C ARG A 63 17.79 5.60 -1.13
N GLY A 64 18.81 6.46 -1.27
CA GLY A 64 19.00 7.30 -2.46
C GLY A 64 20.01 6.75 -3.47
N PHE A 65 20.99 5.95 -3.04
CA PHE A 65 22.07 5.45 -3.92
C PHE A 65 22.14 3.92 -4.03
N LEU A 66 21.66 3.19 -3.02
CA LEU A 66 21.66 1.73 -3.00
C LEU A 66 20.25 1.13 -2.97
N ASN A 67 19.25 1.92 -3.38
CA ASN A 67 17.85 1.53 -3.38
C ASN A 67 17.64 0.24 -4.18
N LYS A 68 17.13 -0.79 -3.52
CA LYS A 68 16.75 -2.06 -4.13
C LYS A 68 15.40 -1.88 -4.80
N SER A 69 15.32 -2.32 -6.04
CA SER A 69 14.10 -2.32 -6.81
C SER A 69 12.99 -3.13 -6.12
N PRO A 70 11.72 -2.71 -6.27
CA PRO A 70 10.58 -3.55 -5.94
C PRO A 70 10.62 -4.89 -6.67
N VAL A 71 10.05 -5.91 -6.02
CA VAL A 71 10.03 -7.27 -6.55
C VAL A 71 8.59 -7.76 -6.60
N ILE A 72 8.15 -8.24 -7.77
CA ILE A 72 6.86 -8.92 -7.92
C ILE A 72 6.89 -10.24 -7.13
N THR A 73 6.05 -10.32 -6.11
CA THR A 73 5.97 -11.45 -5.17
C THR A 73 4.90 -12.47 -5.58
N SER A 74 3.80 -12.01 -6.16
CA SER A 74 2.68 -12.86 -6.58
C SER A 74 2.04 -12.38 -7.87
N VAL A 75 1.50 -13.35 -8.61
CA VAL A 75 0.70 -13.12 -9.81
C VAL A 75 -0.49 -14.06 -9.71
N GLN A 76 -1.69 -13.50 -9.68
CA GLN A 76 -2.96 -14.23 -9.67
C GLN A 76 -3.62 -14.06 -11.03
N ILE A 77 -3.84 -15.16 -11.74
CA ILE A 77 -4.61 -15.15 -13.00
C ILE A 77 -6.05 -15.53 -12.64
N GLY A 78 -6.98 -14.64 -12.90
CA GLY A 78 -8.41 -14.86 -12.68
C GLY A 78 -9.05 -15.72 -13.76
N GLU A 79 -10.36 -15.92 -13.64
CA GLU A 79 -11.12 -16.69 -14.62
C GLU A 79 -11.23 -15.97 -15.96
N GLN A 80 -11.26 -16.76 -17.02
CA GLN A 80 -11.52 -16.27 -18.36
C GLN A 80 -13.02 -16.09 -18.57
N SER A 81 -13.41 -14.93 -19.11
CA SER A 81 -14.79 -14.70 -19.56
C SER A 81 -15.16 -15.55 -20.78
N ALA A 82 -16.46 -15.59 -21.10
CA ALA A 82 -16.96 -16.24 -22.31
C ALA A 82 -16.40 -15.65 -23.63
N THR A 83 -15.79 -14.45 -23.58
CA THR A 83 -15.19 -13.78 -24.75
C THR A 83 -13.67 -13.92 -24.84
N GLY A 84 -13.06 -14.67 -23.93
CA GLY A 84 -11.60 -14.83 -23.90
C GLY A 84 -10.87 -13.79 -23.04
N VAL A 85 -11.54 -12.75 -22.55
CA VAL A 85 -10.94 -11.76 -21.64
C VAL A 85 -10.53 -12.42 -20.33
N ILE A 86 -9.29 -12.16 -19.90
CA ILE A 86 -8.71 -12.64 -18.64
C ILE A 86 -8.38 -11.43 -17.77
N THR A 87 -8.84 -11.45 -16.52
CA THR A 87 -8.42 -10.47 -15.50
C THR A 87 -7.48 -11.13 -14.51
N GLY A 88 -6.65 -10.35 -13.82
CA GLY A 88 -5.80 -10.87 -12.75
C GLY A 88 -5.14 -9.75 -11.97
N ASN A 89 -4.33 -10.11 -10.98
CA ASN A 89 -3.62 -9.16 -10.12
C ASN A 89 -2.13 -9.52 -10.02
N ILE A 90 -1.29 -8.50 -9.92
CA ILE A 90 0.15 -8.60 -9.71
C ILE A 90 0.46 -7.87 -8.41
N ASP A 91 1.10 -8.55 -7.47
CA ASP A 91 1.55 -7.91 -6.23
C ASP A 91 3.07 -7.84 -6.21
N ALA A 92 3.58 -6.73 -5.70
CA ALA A 92 4.98 -6.47 -5.54
C ALA A 92 5.27 -5.81 -4.20
N VAL A 93 6.47 -6.05 -3.69
CA VAL A 93 6.97 -5.50 -2.45
C VAL A 93 8.26 -4.73 -2.74
N ASP A 94 8.31 -3.49 -2.28
CA ASP A 94 9.56 -2.73 -2.18
C ASP A 94 10.33 -3.19 -0.92
N PRO A 95 11.54 -3.75 -1.06
CA PRO A 95 12.32 -4.21 0.09
C PRO A 95 12.96 -3.08 0.93
N ASP A 96 13.07 -1.87 0.40
CA ASP A 96 13.71 -0.72 1.05
C ASP A 96 12.70 0.33 1.54
N GLU A 97 11.43 0.22 1.13
CA GLU A 97 10.37 1.06 1.63
C GLU A 97 9.06 0.34 1.96
N LEU A 98 8.53 0.66 3.14
CA LEU A 98 7.21 0.25 3.61
C LEU A 98 6.07 1.12 3.02
N GLY A 99 6.27 1.83 1.90
CA GLY A 99 5.34 2.83 1.39
C GLY A 99 5.15 4.06 2.30
N LYS A 100 4.23 4.96 1.94
CA LYS A 100 3.85 6.09 2.80
C LYS A 100 2.95 5.60 3.93
N THR A 101 3.53 5.49 5.12
CA THR A 101 2.82 5.09 6.34
C THR A 101 2.19 6.28 7.04
N VAL A 102 0.91 6.16 7.42
CA VAL A 102 0.19 7.14 8.25
C VAL A 102 -0.38 6.43 9.48
N GLN A 103 -0.09 6.99 10.66
CA GLN A 103 -0.73 6.58 11.91
C GLN A 103 -2.12 7.21 11.96
N ILE A 104 -3.15 6.40 12.13
CA ILE A 104 -4.53 6.85 12.15
C ILE A 104 -4.95 7.16 13.58
N ARG A 105 -5.62 8.29 13.73
CA ARG A 105 -6.47 8.61 14.87
C ARG A 105 -7.67 9.40 14.37
N SER A 106 -8.87 8.94 14.69
CA SER A 106 -10.09 9.62 14.31
C SER A 106 -11.22 9.41 15.32
N SER A 107 -12.07 10.41 15.53
CA SER A 107 -13.32 10.24 16.26
C SER A 107 -14.31 9.40 15.45
N VAL A 108 -15.11 8.60 16.14
CA VAL A 108 -16.15 7.74 15.56
C VAL A 108 -17.50 8.14 16.12
N TYR A 109 -18.49 8.25 15.24
CA TYR A 109 -19.89 8.24 15.58
C TYR A 109 -20.59 7.19 14.71
N ALA A 110 -21.24 6.22 15.35
CA ALA A 110 -22.11 5.26 14.69
C ALA A 110 -23.56 5.55 15.11
N GLY A 111 -24.46 5.72 14.15
CA GLY A 111 -25.88 5.86 14.45
C GLY A 111 -26.48 4.59 15.04
N ALA A 112 -27.72 4.70 15.51
CA ALA A 112 -28.46 3.55 16.01
C ALA A 112 -28.62 2.47 14.92
N ALA A 113 -28.49 1.21 15.32
CA ALA A 113 -28.63 0.06 14.42
C ALA A 113 -30.04 -0.03 13.83
N VAL A 114 -30.11 -0.21 12.52
CA VAL A 114 -31.34 -0.43 11.74
C VAL A 114 -31.30 -1.84 11.16
N PRO A 115 -32.18 -2.76 11.59
CA PRO A 115 -32.23 -4.13 11.08
C PRO A 115 -32.41 -4.17 9.56
N THR A 116 -31.82 -5.19 8.92
CA THR A 116 -31.95 -5.41 7.47
C THR A 116 -32.30 -6.86 7.16
N ASP A 117 -32.93 -7.08 6.01
CA ASP A 117 -33.36 -8.41 5.54
C ASP A 117 -32.26 -9.14 4.74
N CYS A 118 -31.05 -8.58 4.64
CA CYS A 118 -29.97 -9.11 3.81
C CYS A 118 -29.44 -10.47 4.31
N GLY A 119 -29.77 -10.86 5.54
CA GLY A 119 -29.38 -12.13 6.15
C GLY A 119 -27.89 -12.18 6.47
N CYS A 120 -27.55 -12.99 7.47
CA CYS A 120 -26.15 -13.23 7.84
C CYS A 120 -25.64 -14.52 7.23
N ALA A 121 -24.35 -14.53 6.86
CA ALA A 121 -23.67 -15.78 6.54
C ALA A 121 -23.82 -16.73 7.75
N PRO A 122 -24.21 -18.00 7.54
CA PRO A 122 -24.50 -18.92 8.63
C PRO A 122 -23.24 -19.19 9.44
N GLU A 123 -23.38 -19.19 10.77
CA GLU A 123 -22.32 -19.53 11.71
C GLU A 123 -22.83 -20.68 12.59
N PRO A 124 -22.13 -21.83 12.65
CA PRO A 124 -22.63 -23.01 13.34
C PRO A 124 -22.96 -22.74 14.82
N GLY A 125 -24.20 -23.02 15.20
CA GLY A 125 -24.66 -22.89 16.59
C GLY A 125 -24.98 -21.46 17.03
N LEU A 126 -24.94 -20.48 16.13
CA LEU A 126 -25.21 -19.07 16.44
C LEU A 126 -26.39 -18.52 15.63
N ILE A 127 -27.08 -17.54 16.19
CA ILE A 127 -28.17 -16.80 15.54
C ILE A 127 -27.57 -15.53 14.93
N GLY A 128 -27.65 -15.38 13.60
CA GLY A 128 -27.18 -14.17 12.91
C GLY A 128 -28.28 -13.14 12.74
N LEU A 129 -28.03 -11.89 13.14
CA LEU A 129 -28.89 -10.73 12.93
C LEU A 129 -28.16 -9.66 12.12
N SER A 130 -28.70 -9.32 10.95
CA SER A 130 -28.14 -8.28 10.08
C SER A 130 -28.73 -6.91 10.39
N PHE A 131 -27.88 -5.90 10.42
CA PHE A 131 -28.27 -4.51 10.56
C PHE A 131 -27.30 -3.58 9.84
N THR A 132 -27.70 -2.33 9.72
CA THR A 132 -26.89 -1.24 9.19
C THR A 132 -26.96 -0.05 10.10
N ASN A 133 -25.94 0.78 10.06
CA ASN A 133 -25.93 2.07 10.74
C ASN A 133 -25.10 3.06 9.91
N PRO A 134 -25.46 4.35 9.92
CA PRO A 134 -24.59 5.37 9.38
C PRO A 134 -23.34 5.45 10.28
N ALA A 135 -22.17 5.55 9.67
CA ALA A 135 -20.91 5.80 10.36
C ALA A 135 -20.31 7.13 9.88
N ILE A 136 -19.90 7.96 10.84
CA ILE A 136 -19.23 9.23 10.62
C ILE A 136 -17.89 9.17 11.36
N LEU A 137 -16.80 9.36 10.62
CA LEU A 137 -15.46 9.43 11.17
C LEU A 137 -14.84 10.79 10.88
N GLY A 138 -14.05 11.30 11.83
CA GLY A 138 -13.22 12.48 11.63
C GLY A 138 -13.92 13.81 11.87
N GLY A 139 -14.87 13.85 12.80
CA GLY A 139 -15.61 15.06 13.16
C GLY A 139 -14.89 15.96 14.17
N ALA A 140 -13.79 15.51 14.78
CA ALA A 140 -13.09 16.23 15.84
C ALA A 140 -11.78 16.87 15.33
N PRO A 141 -11.33 17.97 15.97
CA PRO A 141 -10.04 18.57 15.64
C PRO A 141 -8.88 17.59 15.84
N GLY A 142 -8.00 17.51 14.84
CA GLY A 142 -6.81 16.64 14.88
C GLY A 142 -7.06 15.20 14.45
N ASP A 143 -8.28 14.87 14.05
CA ASP A 143 -8.55 13.63 13.33
C ASP A 143 -7.89 13.69 11.94
N ASN A 144 -7.44 12.54 11.45
CA ASN A 144 -6.74 12.43 10.16
C ASN A 144 -7.33 11.36 9.22
N TRP A 145 -8.45 10.76 9.62
CA TRP A 145 -9.30 9.92 8.79
C TRP A 145 -10.69 10.50 8.82
N HIS A 146 -11.17 10.96 7.67
CA HIS A 146 -12.47 11.60 7.52
C HIS A 146 -13.36 10.76 6.62
N ALA A 147 -14.47 10.29 7.15
CA ALA A 147 -15.50 9.57 6.42
C ALA A 147 -16.85 10.14 6.83
N PRO A 148 -17.35 11.20 6.14
CA PRO A 148 -18.55 11.92 6.58
C PRO A 148 -19.85 11.12 6.39
N ALA A 149 -19.80 10.07 5.56
CA ALA A 149 -20.93 9.19 5.29
C ALA A 149 -20.40 7.82 4.84
N ALA A 150 -20.03 6.98 5.81
CA ALA A 150 -19.75 5.57 5.58
C ALA A 150 -20.98 4.73 5.87
N VAL A 151 -21.13 3.64 5.13
CA VAL A 151 -22.21 2.66 5.30
C VAL A 151 -21.60 1.41 5.89
N ASP A 152 -22.11 1.02 7.05
CA ASP A 152 -21.78 -0.22 7.73
C ASP A 152 -22.88 -1.26 7.45
N ASN A 153 -22.47 -2.42 6.93
CA ASN A 153 -23.28 -3.64 6.94
C ASN A 153 -22.70 -4.62 7.97
N THR A 154 -23.42 -4.82 9.07
CA THR A 154 -22.99 -5.68 10.19
C THR A 154 -23.90 -6.90 10.36
N CYS A 155 -23.28 -8.01 10.75
CA CYS A 155 -23.92 -9.19 11.30
C CYS A 155 -23.49 -9.41 12.75
N ALA A 156 -24.44 -9.32 13.69
CA ALA A 156 -24.24 -9.77 15.06
C ALA A 156 -24.61 -11.24 15.19
N TYR A 157 -23.73 -12.02 15.83
CA TYR A 157 -23.93 -13.44 16.09
C TYR A 157 -24.20 -13.66 17.57
N LEU A 158 -25.36 -14.23 17.87
CA LEU A 158 -25.87 -14.39 19.23
C LEU A 158 -25.83 -15.86 19.67
N ASN A 159 -25.56 -16.06 20.95
CA ASN A 159 -25.70 -17.36 21.60
C ASN A 159 -27.19 -17.71 21.73
N PRO A 160 -27.64 -18.91 21.32
CA PRO A 160 -29.06 -19.27 21.35
C PRO A 160 -29.61 -19.49 22.76
N GLU A 161 -28.74 -19.67 23.76
CA GLU A 161 -29.13 -19.95 25.15
C GLU A 161 -29.59 -18.70 25.90
N ASP A 162 -28.93 -17.56 25.67
CA ASP A 162 -29.13 -16.32 26.43
C ASP A 162 -29.20 -15.05 25.56
N TYR A 163 -29.11 -15.19 24.24
CA TYR A 163 -29.09 -14.10 23.26
C TYR A 163 -27.96 -13.08 23.46
N SER A 164 -26.92 -13.45 24.22
CA SER A 164 -25.71 -12.62 24.33
C SER A 164 -24.97 -12.55 23.00
N VAL A 165 -24.40 -11.39 22.69
CA VAL A 165 -23.57 -11.21 21.48
C VAL A 165 -22.25 -11.95 21.69
N ALA A 166 -22.01 -12.99 20.87
CA ALA A 166 -20.73 -13.69 20.85
C ALA A 166 -19.66 -12.83 20.16
N PHE A 167 -19.97 -12.35 18.96
CA PHE A 167 -19.17 -11.40 18.19
C PHE A 167 -20.05 -10.76 17.10
N TYR A 168 -19.52 -9.74 16.44
CA TYR A 168 -20.11 -9.20 15.22
C TYR A 168 -19.03 -9.05 14.15
N ARG A 169 -19.42 -9.16 12.89
CA ARG A 169 -18.53 -8.90 11.75
C ARG A 169 -19.29 -8.18 10.66
N GLY A 170 -18.57 -7.44 9.84
CA GLY A 170 -19.21 -6.65 8.82
C GLY A 170 -18.24 -6.08 7.81
N THR A 171 -18.82 -5.28 6.93
CA THR A 171 -18.07 -4.46 5.99
C THR A 171 -18.51 -3.03 6.10
N GLU A 172 -17.56 -2.12 6.21
CA GLU A 172 -17.81 -0.70 6.13
C GLU A 172 -17.29 -0.19 4.78
N THR A 173 -18.09 0.58 4.05
CA THR A 173 -17.69 1.17 2.78
C THR A 173 -18.10 2.63 2.74
N GLY A 174 -17.20 3.49 2.29
CA GLY A 174 -17.48 4.92 2.18
C GLY A 174 -16.38 5.67 1.47
N GLU A 175 -16.69 6.91 1.07
CA GLU A 175 -15.67 7.86 0.65
C GLU A 175 -14.90 8.34 1.90
N VAL A 176 -13.58 8.23 1.82
CA VAL A 176 -12.65 8.52 2.90
C VAL A 176 -11.60 9.50 2.39
N THR A 177 -11.28 10.49 3.22
CA THR A 177 -10.04 11.28 3.10
C THR A 177 -9.11 10.90 4.24
N ILE A 178 -7.90 10.45 3.92
CA ILE A 178 -6.84 10.24 4.92
C ILE A 178 -5.78 11.32 4.71
N ASP A 179 -5.51 12.10 5.74
CA ASP A 179 -4.55 13.19 5.64
C ASP A 179 -3.17 12.67 5.24
N GLY A 180 -2.59 13.32 4.23
CA GLY A 180 -1.33 12.91 3.64
C GLY A 180 -1.43 11.72 2.68
N LEU A 181 -2.53 10.99 2.62
CA LEU A 181 -2.75 9.98 1.58
C LEU A 181 -3.72 10.46 0.49
N GLY A 182 -4.68 11.33 0.78
CA GLY A 182 -5.65 11.80 -0.21
C GLY A 182 -7.04 11.16 -0.06
N THR A 183 -7.84 11.18 -1.13
CA THR A 183 -9.27 10.82 -1.09
C THR A 183 -9.60 9.63 -1.96
N GLY A 184 -10.52 8.77 -1.51
CA GLY A 184 -11.01 7.64 -2.28
C GLY A 184 -12.08 6.84 -1.53
N VAL A 185 -12.76 5.95 -2.24
CA VAL A 185 -13.62 4.96 -1.58
C VAL A 185 -12.72 3.91 -0.94
N VAL A 186 -13.02 3.55 0.31
CA VAL A 186 -12.37 2.46 1.03
C VAL A 186 -13.43 1.45 1.44
N ALA A 187 -13.07 0.17 1.41
CA ALA A 187 -13.82 -0.88 2.08
C ALA A 187 -12.98 -1.46 3.23
N LEU A 188 -13.61 -1.64 4.38
CA LEU A 188 -13.06 -2.28 5.56
C LEU A 188 -13.82 -3.59 5.79
N ARG A 189 -13.11 -4.64 6.17
CA ARG A 189 -13.70 -5.82 6.80
C ARG A 189 -13.37 -5.78 8.27
N PHE A 190 -14.36 -5.90 9.13
CA PHE A 190 -14.14 -5.86 10.57
C PHE A 190 -14.80 -7.01 11.29
N GLU A 191 -14.25 -7.32 12.46
CA GLU A 191 -14.81 -8.21 13.46
C GLU A 191 -14.63 -7.57 14.83
N GLY A 192 -15.60 -7.73 15.72
CA GLY A 192 -15.53 -7.17 17.05
C GLY A 192 -16.39 -7.88 18.08
N THR A 193 -16.27 -7.42 19.31
CA THR A 193 -16.93 -7.99 20.48
C THR A 193 -17.46 -6.89 21.38
N LEU A 194 -18.43 -7.24 22.22
CA LEU A 194 -18.89 -6.35 23.28
C LEU A 194 -17.99 -6.47 24.51
N LEU A 195 -17.69 -5.32 25.10
CA LEU A 195 -16.91 -5.19 26.32
C LEU A 195 -17.81 -4.74 27.48
N GLU A 196 -17.32 -4.89 28.71
CA GLU A 196 -17.99 -4.39 29.92
C GLU A 196 -19.47 -4.80 30.04
N GLY A 197 -19.80 -6.03 29.65
CA GLY A 197 -21.17 -6.54 29.68
C GLY A 197 -22.13 -5.85 28.69
N GLY A 198 -21.60 -5.25 27.63
CA GLY A 198 -22.38 -4.57 26.59
C GLY A 198 -22.38 -3.04 26.66
N ALA A 199 -21.64 -2.44 27.59
CA ALA A 199 -21.54 -0.98 27.70
C ALA A 199 -20.64 -0.35 26.62
N SER A 200 -19.77 -1.14 26.00
CA SER A 200 -18.85 -0.71 24.96
C SER A 200 -18.58 -1.80 23.94
N GLU A 201 -18.03 -1.44 22.80
CA GLU A 201 -17.59 -2.35 21.74
C GLU A 201 -16.14 -2.10 21.37
N GLN A 202 -15.48 -3.16 20.92
CA GLN A 202 -14.18 -3.08 20.27
C GLN A 202 -14.17 -3.93 19.01
N SER A 203 -13.79 -3.31 17.90
CA SER A 203 -13.64 -3.96 16.61
C SER A 203 -12.25 -3.75 16.02
N PHE A 204 -11.80 -4.76 15.28
CA PHE A 204 -10.59 -4.75 14.49
C PHE A 204 -10.99 -4.82 13.02
N ALA A 205 -10.54 -3.84 12.24
CA ALA A 205 -10.84 -3.74 10.82
C ALA A 205 -9.56 -3.79 9.99
N THR A 206 -9.66 -4.39 8.82
CA THR A 206 -8.59 -4.46 7.81
C THR A 206 -9.10 -3.82 6.52
N LEU A 207 -8.29 -2.92 5.95
CA LEU A 207 -8.59 -2.35 4.63
C LEU A 207 -8.55 -3.44 3.57
N VAL A 208 -9.45 -3.34 2.59
CA VAL A 208 -9.54 -4.22 1.43
C VAL A 208 -8.99 -3.46 0.21
N PRO A 209 -7.68 -3.58 -0.08
CA PRO A 209 -6.98 -2.68 -1.00
C PRO A 209 -7.52 -2.74 -2.43
N GLU A 210 -7.99 -3.92 -2.87
CA GLU A 210 -8.55 -4.16 -4.19
C GLU A 210 -9.88 -3.43 -4.44
N LEU A 211 -10.59 -3.05 -3.37
CA LEU A 211 -11.84 -2.28 -3.45
C LEU A 211 -11.61 -0.77 -3.32
N GLY A 212 -10.36 -0.36 -3.04
CA GLY A 212 -10.00 1.05 -2.92
C GLY A 212 -10.10 1.81 -4.25
N THR A 213 -10.49 3.08 -4.20
CA THR A 213 -10.54 3.97 -5.38
C THR A 213 -9.77 5.27 -5.15
N GLY A 214 -9.65 6.07 -6.22
CA GLY A 214 -8.98 7.37 -6.14
C GLY A 214 -7.55 7.27 -5.63
N ASP A 215 -7.18 8.18 -4.76
CA ASP A 215 -5.90 8.10 -4.09
C ASP A 215 -5.86 6.84 -3.21
N LEU A 216 -6.92 6.46 -2.51
CA LEU A 216 -6.85 5.35 -1.53
C LEU A 216 -6.83 3.94 -2.14
N ARG A 217 -6.77 3.83 -3.47
CA ARG A 217 -6.58 2.57 -4.19
C ARG A 217 -5.25 1.89 -3.79
N GLY A 218 -5.32 0.60 -3.45
CA GLY A 218 -4.14 -0.19 -3.05
C GLY A 218 -3.61 0.11 -1.64
N VAL A 219 -4.25 1.02 -0.89
CA VAL A 219 -3.86 1.29 0.51
C VAL A 219 -4.20 0.07 1.36
N THR A 220 -3.21 -0.37 2.15
CA THR A 220 -3.34 -1.47 3.12
C THR A 220 -3.32 -0.90 4.53
N GLY A 221 -3.74 -1.70 5.51
CA GLY A 221 -3.63 -1.32 6.91
C GLY A 221 -4.68 -1.97 7.78
N THR A 222 -4.49 -1.78 9.08
CA THR A 222 -5.45 -2.21 10.09
C THR A 222 -5.79 -1.04 10.98
N VAL A 223 -7.02 -1.03 11.45
CA VAL A 223 -7.55 -0.05 12.41
C VAL A 223 -8.34 -0.77 13.49
N THR A 224 -8.37 -0.19 14.68
CA THR A 224 -9.14 -0.65 15.83
C THR A 224 -10.07 0.47 16.24
N SER A 225 -11.36 0.17 16.33
CA SER A 225 -12.36 1.05 16.91
C SER A 225 -12.65 0.61 18.34
N VAL A 226 -12.77 1.57 19.24
CA VAL A 226 -13.32 1.36 20.59
C VAL A 226 -14.38 2.43 20.82
N SER A 227 -15.62 2.00 21.08
CA SER A 227 -16.76 2.90 21.23
C SER A 227 -17.62 2.54 22.44
N SER A 228 -18.31 3.54 22.99
CA SER A 228 -19.29 3.38 24.07
C SER A 228 -20.69 3.61 23.55
N PHE A 229 -21.66 2.89 24.10
CA PHE A 229 -23.07 3.02 23.74
C PHE A 229 -23.72 4.25 24.40
N ASN A 230 -24.54 4.93 23.62
CA ASN A 230 -25.41 6.00 24.09
C ASN A 230 -26.82 5.48 24.38
N PRO A 231 -27.60 6.19 25.22
CA PRO A 231 -28.99 5.79 25.52
C PRO A 231 -29.94 5.74 24.32
N ASP A 232 -29.60 6.43 23.23
CA ASP A 232 -30.37 6.43 21.97
C ASP A 232 -29.99 5.29 21.01
N GLY A 233 -29.07 4.41 21.44
CA GLY A 233 -28.57 3.29 20.64
C GLY A 233 -27.44 3.65 19.67
N SER A 234 -27.05 4.93 19.58
CA SER A 234 -25.83 5.34 18.86
C SER A 234 -24.57 4.99 19.66
N LEU A 235 -23.41 5.11 19.02
CA LEU A 235 -22.11 4.93 19.66
C LEU A 235 -21.18 6.10 19.37
N ASN A 236 -20.31 6.40 20.34
CA ASN A 236 -19.18 7.30 20.18
C ASN A 236 -17.88 6.63 20.56
N GLY A 237 -16.83 6.86 19.78
CA GLY A 237 -15.57 6.16 19.97
C GLY A 237 -14.38 6.83 19.32
N VAL A 238 -13.28 6.07 19.27
CA VAL A 238 -12.04 6.45 18.60
C VAL A 238 -11.57 5.30 17.74
N LEU A 239 -11.23 5.61 16.49
CA LEU A 239 -10.53 4.74 15.57
C LEU A 239 -9.04 5.04 15.64
N THR A 240 -8.21 4.02 15.80
CA THR A 240 -6.75 4.14 15.75
C THR A 240 -6.16 3.06 14.87
N GLY A 241 -4.98 3.27 14.28
CA GLY A 241 -4.34 2.22 13.51
C GLY A 241 -3.17 2.69 12.67
N THR A 242 -2.80 1.87 11.70
CA THR A 242 -1.73 2.21 10.76
C THR A 242 -2.17 1.83 9.36
N VAL A 243 -2.09 2.80 8.45
CA VAL A 243 -2.30 2.57 7.02
C VAL A 243 -1.04 2.84 6.24
N VAL A 244 -0.92 2.16 5.11
CA VAL A 244 0.24 2.17 4.26
C VAL A 244 -0.23 2.26 2.81
N ARG A 245 0.18 3.34 2.13
CA ARG A 245 0.10 3.44 0.68
C ARG A 245 1.37 2.87 0.07
N PRO A 246 1.31 1.80 -0.76
CA PRO A 246 2.49 1.32 -1.48
C PRO A 246 3.00 2.40 -2.45
N GLU A 247 4.32 2.62 -2.49
CA GLU A 247 4.96 3.50 -3.49
C GLU A 247 5.30 2.75 -4.79
N VAL A 248 4.95 1.48 -4.88
CA VAL A 248 5.19 0.65 -6.06
C VAL A 248 4.27 1.06 -7.22
N ARG A 249 4.79 0.98 -8.44
CA ARG A 249 4.11 1.18 -9.71
C ARG A 249 4.33 0.00 -10.64
N TYR A 250 3.27 -0.42 -11.32
CA TYR A 250 3.31 -1.51 -12.29
C TYR A 250 3.30 -0.98 -13.72
N ILE A 251 4.33 -1.29 -14.48
CA ILE A 251 4.50 -0.78 -15.85
C ILE A 251 4.63 -1.96 -16.80
N VAL A 252 3.79 -1.98 -17.84
CA VAL A 252 3.93 -2.94 -18.95
C VAL A 252 5.11 -2.52 -19.81
N VAL A 253 6.09 -3.41 -19.96
CA VAL A 253 7.33 -3.17 -20.71
C VAL A 253 7.49 -4.11 -21.92
N GLY A 254 6.56 -5.05 -22.09
CA GLY A 254 6.47 -5.89 -23.27
C GLY A 254 5.03 -6.33 -23.50
N SER A 255 4.50 -6.02 -24.67
CA SER A 255 3.13 -6.34 -25.05
C SER A 255 2.94 -7.83 -25.37
N PRO A 256 1.72 -8.35 -25.19
CA PRO A 256 1.34 -9.65 -25.71
C PRO A 256 1.37 -9.70 -27.25
N THR A 257 1.44 -10.90 -27.81
CA THR A 257 1.53 -11.12 -29.27
C THR A 257 0.16 -11.27 -29.92
N HIS A 258 -0.84 -11.72 -29.16
CA HIS A 258 -2.18 -12.09 -29.65
C HIS A 258 -3.31 -11.38 -28.91
N GLY A 259 -3.05 -10.14 -28.48
CA GLY A 259 -4.03 -9.31 -27.83
C GLY A 259 -3.44 -8.02 -27.28
N THR A 260 -4.16 -7.44 -26.33
CA THR A 260 -3.72 -6.24 -25.60
C THR A 260 -3.83 -6.48 -24.10
N VAL A 261 -3.01 -5.78 -23.32
CA VAL A 261 -3.07 -5.80 -21.86
C VAL A 261 -3.07 -4.38 -21.32
N THR A 262 -3.91 -4.15 -20.33
CA THR A 262 -3.88 -2.96 -19.49
C THR A 262 -3.57 -3.39 -18.06
N VAL A 263 -2.67 -2.68 -17.39
CA VAL A 263 -2.32 -2.89 -15.98
C VAL A 263 -2.55 -1.58 -15.25
N ASP A 264 -3.27 -1.63 -14.14
CA ASP A 264 -3.41 -0.52 -13.22
C ASP A 264 -2.07 -0.29 -12.52
N GLU A 265 -1.50 0.89 -12.73
CA GLU A 265 -0.16 1.20 -12.24
C GLU A 265 -0.08 1.18 -10.70
N LEU A 266 -1.18 1.32 -9.96
CA LEU A 266 -1.17 1.38 -8.49
C LEU A 266 -1.45 0.02 -7.86
N THR A 267 -2.41 -0.74 -8.41
CA THR A 267 -2.84 -2.02 -7.81
C THR A 267 -2.20 -3.23 -8.44
N GLY A 268 -1.66 -3.10 -9.66
CA GLY A 268 -1.21 -4.25 -10.45
C GLY A 268 -2.35 -5.12 -10.96
N SER A 269 -3.61 -4.70 -10.81
CA SER A 269 -4.74 -5.35 -11.46
C SER A 269 -4.64 -5.18 -12.96
N PHE A 270 -4.86 -6.24 -13.72
CA PHE A 270 -4.72 -6.21 -15.16
C PHE A 270 -5.92 -6.83 -15.87
N THR A 271 -6.17 -6.36 -17.08
CA THR A 271 -7.12 -6.94 -18.02
C THR A 271 -6.39 -7.23 -19.32
N TYR A 272 -6.41 -8.51 -19.71
CA TYR A 272 -5.96 -8.98 -21.01
C TYR A 272 -7.16 -9.23 -21.92
N THR A 273 -7.11 -8.67 -23.12
CA THR A 273 -8.12 -8.86 -24.16
C THR A 273 -7.46 -9.51 -25.37
N PRO A 274 -7.75 -10.80 -25.66
CA PRO A 274 -7.21 -11.46 -26.84
C PRO A 274 -7.79 -10.86 -28.13
N ASP A 275 -7.03 -10.96 -29.21
CA ASP A 275 -7.54 -10.72 -30.55
C ASP A 275 -8.61 -11.77 -30.89
N SER A 276 -9.57 -11.41 -31.75
CA SER A 276 -10.73 -12.29 -32.05
C SER A 276 -10.34 -13.68 -32.56
N GLU A 277 -9.28 -13.77 -33.37
CA GLU A 277 -8.78 -15.04 -33.88
C GLU A 277 -8.19 -15.91 -32.77
N PHE A 278 -7.43 -15.31 -31.86
CA PHE A 278 -6.81 -16.01 -30.75
C PHE A 278 -7.83 -16.39 -29.67
N ALA A 279 -8.85 -15.56 -29.46
CA ALA A 279 -9.98 -15.88 -28.60
C ALA A 279 -10.69 -17.16 -29.06
N ALA A 280 -10.89 -17.33 -30.37
CA ALA A 280 -11.53 -18.52 -30.94
C ALA A 280 -10.65 -19.78 -30.87
N GLN A 281 -9.36 -19.65 -31.17
CA GLN A 281 -8.44 -20.79 -31.25
C GLN A 281 -7.90 -21.22 -29.88
N GLY A 282 -7.73 -20.27 -28.96
CA GLY A 282 -6.99 -20.46 -27.71
C GLY A 282 -5.49 -20.62 -27.92
N GLY A 283 -4.75 -20.69 -26.82
CA GLY A 283 -3.30 -20.85 -26.82
C GLY A 283 -2.60 -20.08 -25.70
N THR A 284 -1.28 -20.10 -25.73
CA THR A 284 -0.44 -19.38 -24.77
C THR A 284 -0.04 -18.02 -25.32
N ASP A 285 -0.16 -16.98 -24.50
CA ASP A 285 0.41 -15.66 -24.76
C ASP A 285 1.14 -15.15 -23.51
N SER A 286 1.87 -14.05 -23.62
CA SER A 286 2.57 -13.48 -22.46
C SER A 286 2.83 -12.00 -22.62
N PHE A 287 2.87 -11.29 -21.51
CA PHE A 287 3.31 -9.89 -21.46
C PHE A 287 4.40 -9.72 -20.39
N LYS A 288 5.14 -8.62 -20.44
CA LYS A 288 6.21 -8.32 -19.49
C LYS A 288 5.86 -7.10 -18.67
N VAL A 289 6.05 -7.20 -17.35
CA VAL A 289 5.78 -6.13 -16.38
C VAL A 289 7.00 -5.88 -15.52
N VAL A 290 7.18 -4.62 -15.13
CA VAL A 290 8.13 -4.19 -14.10
C VAL A 290 7.33 -3.59 -12.95
N ALA A 291 7.74 -3.91 -11.71
CA ALA A 291 7.35 -3.16 -10.52
C ALA A 291 8.48 -2.18 -10.17
N THR A 292 8.16 -0.90 -10.01
CA THR A 292 9.12 0.18 -9.78
C THR A 292 8.63 1.14 -8.70
N ASP A 293 9.52 1.74 -7.93
CA ASP A 293 9.21 2.80 -6.97
C ASP A 293 9.60 4.19 -7.52
N ASN A 294 9.97 4.25 -8.81
CA ASN A 294 10.49 5.44 -9.50
C ASN A 294 11.74 6.07 -8.83
N ARG A 295 12.46 5.32 -7.98
CA ARG A 295 13.69 5.81 -7.35
C ARG A 295 14.91 5.45 -8.17
N LEU A 296 15.84 6.40 -8.25
CA LEU A 296 17.10 6.18 -8.96
C LEU A 296 18.00 5.23 -8.16
N ASN A 297 18.47 4.18 -8.82
CA ASN A 297 19.63 3.43 -8.35
C ASN A 297 20.82 3.83 -9.23
N LEU A 298 21.74 4.63 -8.68
CA LEU A 298 22.87 5.16 -9.45
C LEU A 298 23.82 4.07 -9.97
N LEU A 299 23.85 2.88 -9.35
CA LEU A 299 24.63 1.74 -9.84
C LEU A 299 23.95 1.04 -11.04
N LYS A 300 22.68 1.36 -11.30
CA LYS A 300 21.81 0.73 -12.32
C LYS A 300 21.29 1.73 -13.36
N LEU A 301 21.83 2.95 -13.38
CA LEU A 301 21.38 4.05 -14.25
C LEU A 301 21.31 3.70 -15.74
N PHE A 302 22.19 2.80 -16.21
CA PHE A 302 22.25 2.39 -17.62
C PHE A 302 21.71 0.98 -17.87
N THR A 303 21.19 0.32 -16.84
CA THR A 303 20.48 -0.94 -17.04
C THR A 303 19.03 -0.64 -17.44
N PRO A 304 18.45 -1.40 -18.38
CA PRO A 304 17.03 -1.27 -18.73
C PRO A 304 16.16 -1.25 -17.47
N HIS A 305 15.14 -0.39 -17.47
CA HIS A 305 14.21 -0.22 -16.35
C HIS A 305 14.92 0.09 -15.01
N ASN A 306 16.03 0.83 -15.02
CA ASN A 306 16.79 1.19 -13.81
C ASN A 306 17.23 -0.04 -12.98
N GLY A 307 17.34 -1.20 -13.63
CA GLY A 307 17.71 -2.46 -12.99
C GLY A 307 16.56 -3.19 -12.31
N ASP A 308 15.33 -2.66 -12.41
CA ASP A 308 14.14 -3.27 -11.87
C ASP A 308 13.86 -4.62 -12.56
N PRO A 309 13.58 -5.70 -11.81
CA PRO A 309 13.34 -7.01 -12.38
C PRO A 309 12.12 -7.02 -13.30
N VAL A 310 12.33 -7.41 -14.56
CA VAL A 310 11.25 -7.66 -15.51
C VAL A 310 10.67 -9.05 -15.24
N LYS A 311 9.35 -9.13 -15.04
CA LYS A 311 8.61 -10.39 -14.90
C LYS A 311 7.82 -10.67 -16.17
N THR A 312 7.95 -11.86 -16.73
CA THR A 312 7.03 -12.37 -17.76
C THR A 312 5.80 -12.98 -17.09
N ILE A 313 4.62 -12.52 -17.49
CA ILE A 313 3.32 -13.05 -17.09
C ILE A 313 2.81 -13.92 -18.23
N ASN A 314 2.66 -15.22 -17.98
CA ASN A 314 2.14 -16.16 -18.97
C ASN A 314 0.63 -16.28 -18.81
N LEU A 315 -0.08 -16.26 -19.94
CA LEU A 315 -1.51 -16.41 -20.04
C LEU A 315 -1.83 -17.66 -20.85
N ASN A 316 -2.91 -18.34 -20.49
CA ASN A 316 -3.44 -19.46 -21.27
C ASN A 316 -4.91 -19.18 -21.59
N VAL A 317 -5.17 -18.86 -22.86
CA VAL A 317 -6.52 -18.60 -23.36
C VAL A 317 -7.14 -19.92 -23.80
N VAL A 318 -8.29 -20.25 -23.24
CA VAL A 318 -9.14 -21.35 -23.68
C VAL A 318 -9.96 -20.86 -24.86
N GLY A 319 -9.93 -21.57 -25.98
CA GLY A 319 -10.70 -21.22 -27.17
C GLY A 319 -12.20 -21.10 -26.85
N THR A 320 -12.81 -19.99 -27.25
CA THR A 320 -14.24 -19.75 -27.08
C THR A 320 -14.97 -20.46 -28.21
N VAL A 321 -15.83 -21.43 -27.89
CA VAL A 321 -16.72 -22.05 -28.88
C VAL A 321 -17.75 -21.01 -29.28
N VAL A 322 -17.71 -20.55 -30.52
CA VAL A 322 -18.76 -19.72 -31.13
C VAL A 322 -19.98 -20.58 -31.45
#